data_AF-Q2SCY0-F1
#
_entry.id   AF-Q2SCY0-F1
#
_cell.length_a   1.000
_cell.length_b   1.000
_cell.length_c   1.000
_cell.angle_alpha   90.00
_cell.angle_beta   90.00
_cell.angle_gamma   90.00
#
_symmetry.space_group_name_H-M   'P 1'
#
loop_
_entity.id
_entity.type
_entity.pdbx_description
1 polymer ?
#
loop_
_entity_poly.entity_id
_entity_poly.type
_entity_poly.pdbx_seq_one_letter_code
_entity_poly.pdbx_strand_id
1 'polypeptide(L)'
;MSANTSKPKREILFTLISVIIAVAVGLTGVEFALGYLSKQAAGSEKMEPGLLQYDAQLGWRLARSWSGIHEHQDFKVQYQTNPLGLRTPVSTLSADKKVAVVGDSFAFGLGVNDGETFTDL
;
A
#
# COMPACT_ATOMS: atom_id res chain seq x y z
N MET A 1 61.65 13.57 14.10
CA MET A 1 60.60 14.59 13.95
C MET A 1 59.25 13.90 13.96
N SER A 2 58.51 13.98 15.06
CA SER A 2 57.08 13.65 15.07
C SER A 2 56.46 14.42 16.24
N ALA A 3 55.73 15.49 15.93
CA ALA A 3 55.03 16.28 16.94
C ALA A 3 53.72 15.57 17.26
N ASN A 4 53.64 15.02 18.47
CA ASN A 4 52.44 14.38 18.98
C ASN A 4 51.51 15.48 19.52
N THR A 5 50.68 16.05 18.65
CA THR A 5 49.75 17.15 19.01
C THR A 5 48.49 16.55 19.64
N SER A 6 48.48 16.40 20.97
CA SER A 6 47.24 16.04 21.68
C SER A 6 46.26 17.22 21.61
N LYS A 7 45.17 17.08 20.84
CA LYS A 7 44.11 18.10 20.79
C LYS A 7 43.59 18.40 22.20
N PRO A 8 43.42 19.67 22.59
CA PRO A 8 42.90 20.02 23.91
C PRO A 8 41.50 19.44 24.11
N LYS A 9 41.21 18.90 25.29
CA LYS A 9 39.93 18.21 25.62
C LYS A 9 38.68 19.01 25.22
N ARG A 10 38.76 20.35 25.24
CA ARG A 10 37.67 21.25 24.83
C ARG A 10 37.36 21.15 23.34
N GLU A 11 38.36 21.05 22.46
CA GLU A 11 38.15 20.92 21.01
C GLU A 11 37.52 19.58 20.64
N ILE A 12 37.95 18.50 21.31
CA ILE A 12 37.35 17.18 21.13
C ILE A 12 35.88 17.20 21.58
N LEU A 13 35.60 17.82 22.74
CA LEU A 13 34.24 17.98 23.25
C LEU A 13 33.35 18.80 22.31
N PHE A 14 33.85 19.94 21.80
CA PHE A 14 33.12 20.75 20.81
C PHE A 14 32.84 19.96 19.54
N THR A 15 33.83 19.22 19.03
CA THR A 15 33.66 18.39 17.82
C THR A 15 32.57 17.33 18.05
N LEU A 16 32.59 16.63 19.19
CA LEU A 16 31.58 15.62 19.52
C LEU A 16 30.18 16.22 19.62
N ILE A 17 30.04 17.37 20.29
CA ILE A 17 28.76 18.08 20.39
C ILE A 17 28.26 18.50 19.01
N SER A 18 29.12 19.07 18.17
CA SER A 18 28.76 19.45 16.80
C SER A 18 28.31 18.27 15.95
N VAL A 19 28.97 17.11 16.06
CA VAL A 19 28.57 15.88 15.36
C VAL A 19 27.22 15.39 15.85
N ILE A 20 27.00 15.36 17.17
CA ILE A 20 25.72 14.93 17.75
C ILE A 20 24.58 15.83 17.27
N ILE A 21 24.78 17.16 17.29
CA ILE A 21 23.78 18.13 16.81
C ILE A 21 23.51 17.92 15.32
N ALA A 22 24.55 17.77 14.49
CA ALA A 22 24.39 17.55 13.06
C ALA A 22 23.61 16.26 12.76
N VAL A 23 23.90 15.17 13.48
CA VAL A 23 23.16 13.91 13.37
C VAL A 23 21.71 14.09 13.82
N ALA A 24 21.46 14.74 14.95
CA ALA A 24 20.10 14.98 15.45
C ALA A 24 19.26 15.81 14.48
N VAL A 25 19.84 16.88 13.91
CA VAL A 25 19.20 17.72 12.90
C VAL A 25 18.94 16.92 11.61
N GLY A 26 19.92 16.13 11.16
CA GLY A 26 19.76 15.27 9.99
C GLY A 26 18.63 14.26 10.14
N LEU A 27 18.59 13.55 11.28
CA LEU A 27 17.53 12.58 11.58
C LEU A 27 16.16 13.25 11.66
N THR A 28 16.07 14.42 12.31
CA THR A 28 14.81 15.16 12.41
C THR A 28 14.32 15.62 11.03
N GLY A 29 15.24 16.09 10.18
CA GLY A 29 14.92 16.47 8.81
C GLY A 29 14.43 15.30 7.95
N VAL A 30 15.09 14.14 8.06
CA VAL A 30 14.68 12.91 7.36
C VAL A 30 13.31 12.44 7.83
N GLU A 31 13.07 12.39 9.14
CA GLU A 31 11.77 11.97 9.70
C GLU A 31 10.64 12.91 9.26
N PHE A 32 10.91 14.23 9.24
CA PHE A 32 9.93 15.20 8.76
C PHE A 32 9.61 15.02 7.27
N ALA A 33 10.64 14.84 6.44
CA ALA A 33 10.45 14.62 5.00
C ALA A 33 9.70 13.30 4.72
N LEU A 34 10.08 12.21 5.39
CA LEU A 34 9.40 10.92 5.30
C LEU A 34 7.96 10.99 5.81
N GLY A 35 7.73 11.71 6.90
CA GLY A 35 6.39 11.94 7.46
C GLY A 35 5.49 12.74 6.52
N TYR A 36 6.05 13.73 5.81
CA TYR A 36 5.30 14.50 4.81
C TYR A 36 4.95 13.66 3.58
N LEU A 37 5.93 12.94 3.03
CA LEU A 37 5.73 12.07 1.86
C LEU A 37 4.78 10.90 2.16
N SER A 38 4.91 10.27 3.34
CA SER A 38 4.05 9.16 3.73
C SER A 38 2.60 9.60 3.94
N LYS A 39 2.34 10.80 4.48
CA LYS A 39 0.96 11.34 4.57
C LYS A 39 0.36 11.61 3.21
N GLN A 40 1.15 12.06 2.25
CA GLN A 40 0.69 12.29 0.88
C GLN A 40 0.33 10.95 0.19
N ALA A 41 1.16 9.92 0.39
CA ALA A 41 0.90 8.57 -0.14
C ALA A 41 -0.23 7.83 0.60
N ALA A 42 -0.38 8.02 1.91
CA ALA A 42 -1.45 7.39 2.69
C ALA A 42 -2.80 8.07 2.50
N GLY A 43 -2.82 9.38 2.20
CA GLY A 43 -4.05 10.12 1.93
C GLY A 43 -4.67 9.78 0.57
N SER A 44 -3.94 9.07 -0.30
CA SER A 44 -4.36 8.80 -1.67
C SER A 44 -5.06 7.48 -1.91
N GLU A 45 -4.91 6.49 -1.03
CA GLU A 45 -5.66 5.24 -1.15
C GLU A 45 -6.87 5.27 -0.22
N LYS A 46 -8.06 5.11 -0.79
CA LYS A 46 -9.32 4.99 -0.05
C LYS A 46 -10.15 3.88 -0.66
N MET A 47 -10.25 2.77 0.05
CA MET A 47 -11.21 1.71 -0.25
C MET A 47 -12.41 1.85 0.68
N GLU A 48 -13.62 1.83 0.12
CA GLU A 48 -14.82 1.70 0.96
C GLU A 48 -14.77 0.39 1.77
N PRO A 49 -15.14 0.43 3.06
CA PRO A 49 -14.99 -0.72 3.92
C PRO A 49 -15.90 -1.88 3.50
N GLY A 50 -15.46 -3.09 3.82
CA GLY A 50 -16.28 -4.29 3.71
C GLY A 50 -16.08 -5.13 2.45
N LEU A 51 -15.17 -4.76 1.54
CA LEU A 51 -14.79 -5.62 0.40
C LEU A 51 -14.23 -6.97 0.87
N LEU A 52 -13.37 -6.97 1.90
CA LEU A 52 -12.79 -8.18 2.49
C LEU A 52 -13.51 -8.55 3.78
N GLN A 53 -13.86 -9.82 3.91
CA GLN A 53 -14.46 -10.41 5.10
C GLN A 53 -13.59 -11.55 5.60
N TYR A 54 -13.45 -11.65 6.92
CA TYR A 54 -12.77 -12.79 7.54
C TYR A 54 -13.56 -14.08 7.25
N ASP A 55 -12.82 -15.14 6.93
CA ASP A 55 -13.34 -16.49 6.75
C ASP A 55 -12.49 -17.46 7.58
N ALA A 56 -13.13 -18.31 8.40
CA ALA A 56 -12.40 -19.17 9.33
C ALA A 56 -11.56 -20.26 8.64
N GLN A 57 -11.87 -20.60 7.39
CA GLN A 57 -11.15 -21.63 6.62
C GLN A 57 -10.12 -21.01 5.67
N LEU A 58 -10.48 -19.92 5.01
CA LEU A 58 -9.64 -19.25 4.00
C LEU A 58 -8.80 -18.10 4.57
N GLY A 59 -9.06 -17.69 5.81
CA GLY A 59 -8.54 -16.45 6.41
C GLY A 59 -9.30 -15.23 5.92
N TRP A 60 -9.30 -15.00 4.61
CA TRP A 60 -10.00 -13.88 3.98
C TRP A 60 -10.77 -14.31 2.75
N ARG A 61 -11.92 -13.69 2.54
CA ARG A 61 -12.71 -13.81 1.31
C ARG A 61 -13.30 -12.46 0.93
N LEU A 62 -13.71 -12.33 -0.33
CA LEU A 62 -14.50 -11.18 -0.74
C LEU A 62 -15.90 -11.25 -0.10
N ALA A 63 -16.44 -10.09 0.21
CA ALA A 63 -17.83 -9.96 0.60
C ALA A 63 -18.74 -10.42 -0.53
N ARG A 64 -19.91 -10.93 -0.16
CA ARG A 64 -20.95 -11.33 -1.11
C ARG A 64 -21.87 -10.15 -1.36
N SER A 65 -22.28 -9.95 -2.60
CA SER A 65 -23.22 -8.89 -2.98
C SER A 65 -22.79 -7.49 -2.51
N TRP A 66 -21.49 -7.26 -2.41
CA TRP A 66 -20.91 -5.97 -2.02
C TRP A 66 -20.65 -5.11 -3.25
N SER A 67 -20.89 -3.81 -3.11
CA SER A 67 -20.53 -2.79 -4.09
C SER A 67 -19.86 -1.64 -3.34
N GLY A 68 -18.78 -1.11 -3.90
CA GLY A 68 -18.14 0.08 -3.35
C GLY A 68 -17.05 0.65 -4.23
N ILE A 69 -16.51 1.79 -3.78
CA ILE A 69 -15.53 2.58 -4.51
C ILE A 69 -14.12 2.34 -3.96
N HIS A 70 -13.16 2.23 -4.87
CA HIS A 70 -11.73 2.30 -4.60
C HIS A 70 -11.13 3.53 -5.27
N GLU A 71 -10.68 4.49 -4.48
CA GLU A 71 -9.93 5.66 -4.93
C GLU A 71 -8.44 5.46 -4.67
N HIS A 72 -7.63 5.71 -5.69
CA HIS A 72 -6.19 5.85 -5.62
C HIS A 72 -5.80 7.20 -6.24
N GLN A 73 -4.54 7.60 -6.12
CA GLN A 73 -4.01 8.78 -6.82
C GLN A 73 -4.21 8.71 -8.35
N ASP A 74 -4.17 7.49 -8.90
CA ASP A 74 -4.16 7.25 -10.35
C ASP A 74 -5.51 6.80 -10.91
N PHE A 75 -6.43 6.36 -10.05
CA PHE A 75 -7.70 5.78 -10.49
C PHE A 75 -8.81 5.99 -9.47
N LYS A 76 -10.04 5.94 -9.96
CA LYS A 76 -11.24 5.84 -9.14
C LYS A 76 -12.17 4.85 -9.82
N VAL A 77 -12.38 3.71 -9.18
CA VAL A 77 -13.10 2.58 -9.76
C VAL A 77 -14.18 2.07 -8.83
N GLN A 78 -15.23 1.52 -9.45
CA GLN A 78 -16.30 0.84 -8.74
C GLN A 78 -16.13 -0.66 -8.90
N TYR A 79 -16.24 -1.37 -7.78
CA TYR A 79 -16.18 -2.81 -7.70
C TYR A 79 -17.53 -3.37 -7.27
N GLN A 80 -17.92 -4.47 -7.89
CA GLN A 80 -19.08 -5.25 -7.49
C GLN A 80 -18.70 -6.73 -7.37
N THR A 81 -19.22 -7.35 -6.31
CA THR A 81 -19.12 -8.78 -6.08
C THR A 81 -20.50 -9.39 -6.20
N ASN A 82 -20.58 -10.55 -6.83
CA ASN A 82 -21.83 -11.27 -6.97
C ASN A 82 -22.20 -12.01 -5.65
N PRO A 83 -23.34 -12.73 -5.60
CA PRO A 83 -23.76 -13.47 -4.39
C PRO A 83 -22.78 -14.57 -3.93
N LEU A 84 -21.84 -14.98 -4.77
CA LEU A 84 -20.78 -15.93 -4.42
C LEU A 84 -19.51 -15.22 -3.92
N GLY A 85 -19.45 -13.89 -3.98
CA GLY A 85 -18.27 -13.12 -3.64
C GLY A 85 -17.22 -13.12 -4.74
N LEU A 86 -17.63 -13.18 -6.02
CA LEU A 86 -16.72 -13.11 -7.16
C LEU A 86 -16.97 -11.81 -7.94
N ARG A 87 -15.92 -11.24 -8.53
CA ARG A 87 -15.98 -10.08 -9.43
C ARG A 87 -16.30 -10.46 -10.89
N THR A 88 -17.20 -11.43 -11.08
CA THR A 88 -17.64 -11.88 -12.40
C THR A 88 -19.17 -11.78 -12.49
N PRO A 89 -19.73 -11.50 -13.67
CA PRO A 89 -21.15 -11.65 -13.91
C PRO A 89 -21.63 -13.06 -13.55
N VAL A 90 -22.81 -13.17 -12.92
CA VAL A 90 -23.40 -14.47 -12.56
C VAL A 90 -23.68 -15.32 -13.80
N SER A 91 -24.00 -14.69 -14.93
CA SER A 91 -24.21 -15.35 -16.22
C SER A 91 -22.99 -16.16 -16.67
N THR A 92 -21.77 -15.68 -16.40
CA THR A 92 -20.51 -16.38 -16.72
C THR A 92 -20.39 -17.72 -15.99
N LEU A 93 -21.03 -17.86 -14.83
CA LEU A 93 -21.01 -19.10 -14.05
C LEU A 93 -21.91 -20.19 -14.62
N SER A 94 -22.84 -19.82 -15.50
CA SER A 94 -23.74 -20.75 -16.19
C SER A 94 -23.19 -21.22 -17.54
N ALA A 95 -22.00 -20.77 -17.94
CA ALA A 95 -21.36 -21.18 -19.20
C ALA A 95 -20.92 -22.65 -19.18
N ASP A 96 -20.99 -23.30 -20.34
CA ASP A 96 -20.56 -24.71 -20.54
C ASP A 96 -19.07 -24.93 -20.25
N LYS A 97 -18.25 -23.90 -20.46
CA LYS A 97 -16.81 -23.90 -20.15
C LYS A 97 -16.53 -22.79 -19.16
N LYS A 98 -15.86 -23.14 -18.07
CA LYS A 98 -15.51 -22.22 -16.99
C LYS A 98 -14.00 -22.19 -16.84
N VAL A 99 -13.43 -21.00 -16.80
CA VAL A 99 -12.00 -20.78 -16.56
C VAL A 99 -11.89 -20.07 -15.22
N ALA A 100 -11.15 -20.66 -14.28
CA ALA A 100 -10.79 -20.01 -13.04
C ALA A 100 -9.37 -19.43 -13.20
N VAL A 101 -9.24 -18.13 -12.93
CA VAL A 101 -7.94 -17.46 -12.90
C VAL A 101 -7.55 -17.23 -11.45
N VAL A 102 -6.34 -17.65 -11.08
CA VAL A 102 -5.79 -17.52 -9.74
C VAL A 102 -4.50 -16.71 -9.84
N GLY A 103 -4.37 -15.70 -8.98
CA GLY A 103 -3.21 -14.84 -8.93
C GLY A 103 -3.35 -13.84 -7.78
N ASP A 104 -2.75 -12.68 -7.96
CA ASP A 104 -2.70 -11.60 -6.98
C ASP A 104 -3.67 -10.45 -7.34
N SER A 105 -3.31 -9.22 -6.96
CA SER A 105 -4.07 -8.01 -7.28
C SER A 105 -4.27 -7.78 -8.78
N PHE A 106 -3.37 -8.27 -9.64
CA PHE A 106 -3.54 -8.18 -11.09
C PHE A 106 -4.65 -9.11 -11.58
N ALA A 107 -4.65 -10.36 -11.10
CA ALA A 107 -5.72 -11.31 -11.42
C ALA A 107 -7.09 -10.82 -10.91
N PHE A 108 -7.11 -10.12 -9.78
CA PHE A 108 -8.32 -9.50 -9.22
C PHE A 108 -8.83 -8.29 -10.04
N GLY A 109 -7.99 -7.66 -10.87
CA GLY A 109 -8.31 -6.39 -11.53
C GLY A 109 -8.32 -5.20 -10.57
N LEU A 110 -7.34 -5.12 -9.67
CA LEU A 110 -7.17 -3.96 -8.79
C LEU A 110 -6.95 -2.70 -9.64
N GLY A 111 -7.65 -1.63 -9.31
CA GLY A 111 -7.68 -0.39 -10.08
C GLY A 111 -8.45 -0.44 -11.41
N VAL A 112 -9.23 -1.49 -11.68
CA VAL A 112 -10.00 -1.68 -12.93
C VAL A 112 -11.49 -1.82 -12.64
N ASN A 113 -12.35 -1.13 -13.41
CA ASN A 113 -13.80 -1.26 -13.24
C ASN A 113 -14.29 -2.64 -13.68
N ASP A 114 -15.48 -3.00 -13.21
CA ASP A 114 -16.18 -4.17 -13.73
C ASP A 114 -16.48 -3.99 -15.23
N GLY A 115 -16.30 -5.02 -16.04
CA GLY A 115 -16.43 -4.96 -17.50
C GLY A 115 -15.15 -4.54 -18.23
N GLU A 116 -14.12 -4.10 -17.51
CA GLU A 116 -12.80 -3.74 -18.06
C GLU A 116 -11.70 -4.74 -17.62
N THR A 117 -12.07 -5.78 -16.87
CA THR A 117 -11.11 -6.78 -16.41
C THR A 117 -10.69 -7.67 -17.58
N PHE A 118 -9.46 -8.18 -17.59
CA PHE A 118 -9.02 -9.09 -18.67
C PHE A 118 -9.81 -10.42 -18.71
N THR A 119 -10.54 -10.73 -17.63
CA THR A 119 -11.44 -11.88 -17.55
C THR A 119 -12.81 -11.62 -18.16
N ASP A 120 -13.15 -10.37 -18.46
CA ASP A 120 -14.32 -10.00 -19.24
C ASP A 120 -13.99 -10.23 -20.73
N LEU A 121 -14.17 -11.47 -21.19
CA LEU A 121 -13.95 -11.94 -22.57
C LEU A 121 -15.25 -12.08 -23.36
#